data_AF-A0A925N4B3-F1
#
_entry.id   AF-A0A925N4B3-F1
#
_cell.length_a   1.000
_cell.length_b   1.000
_cell.length_c   1.000
_cell.angle_alpha   90.00
_cell.angle_beta   90.00
_cell.angle_gamma   90.00
#
_symmetry.space_group_name_H-M   'P 1'
#
loop_
_entity.id
_entity.type
_entity.pdbx_description
1 polymer ?
#
loop_
_entity_poly.entity_id
_entity_poly.type
_entity_poly.pdbx_seq_one_letter_code
_entity_poly.pdbx_strand_id
1 'polypeptide(L)' 'RDPPVRYRKTVPDAWLQLTLREGRNRQVRRMTAAVGLPTLRLVRVAIGAWELRDLPPGSWRPL' A
#
# COMPACT_ATOMS: atom_id res chain seq x y z
N ARG A 1 -2.85 5.84 30.08
CA ARG A 1 -4.25 6.07 30.48
C ARG A 1 -5.02 4.80 30.13
N ASP A 2 -5.95 4.41 30.99
CA ASP A 2 -6.98 3.44 30.66
C ASP A 2 -8.19 4.24 30.12
N PRO A 3 -8.58 4.09 28.84
CA PRO A 3 -8.04 3.17 27.85
C PRO A 3 -6.82 3.72 27.11
N PRO A 4 -6.03 2.86 26.46
CA PRO A 4 -4.87 3.26 25.67
C PRO A 4 -5.27 4.19 24.51
N VAL A 5 -4.43 5.18 24.23
CA VAL A 5 -4.60 6.23 23.19
C VAL A 5 -4.90 5.66 21.79
N ARG A 6 -4.57 4.39 21.53
CA ARG A 6 -4.92 3.70 20.29
C ARG A 6 -5.47 2.31 20.57
N TYR A 7 -6.79 2.18 20.54
CA TYR A 7 -7.43 0.89 20.36
C TYR A 7 -7.44 0.54 18.87
N ARG A 8 -6.67 -0.48 18.48
CA ARG A 8 -6.70 -1.00 17.11
C ARG A 8 -7.81 -2.05 17.04
N LYS A 9 -8.97 -1.69 16.47
CA LYS A 9 -9.97 -2.70 16.10
C LYS A 9 -9.30 -3.71 15.16
N THR A 10 -9.34 -4.99 15.51
CA THR A 10 -8.97 -6.07 14.59
C THR A 10 -10.13 -6.20 13.61
N VAL A 11 -10.02 -5.53 12.47
CA VAL A 11 -10.99 -5.61 11.36
C VAL A 11 -10.36 -6.49 10.29
N PRO A 12 -11.11 -7.41 9.64
CA PRO A 12 -10.60 -8.14 8.49
C PRO A 12 -10.08 -7.16 7.43
N ASP A 13 -8.85 -7.39 6.98
CA ASP A 13 -8.25 -6.69 5.84
C ASP A 13 -7.96 -7.66 4.70
N ALA A 14 -7.62 -7.12 3.54
CA ALA A 14 -7.34 -7.88 2.34
C ALA A 14 -6.24 -7.22 1.52
N TRP A 15 -5.54 -8.04 0.73
CA TRP A 15 -4.57 -7.57 -0.24
C TRP A 15 -5.22 -7.38 -1.60
N LEU A 16 -4.89 -6.26 -2.25
CA LEU A 16 -5.30 -5.96 -3.63
C LEU A 16 -4.04 -5.81 -4.49
N GLN A 17 -4.01 -6.52 -5.62
CA GLN A 17 -3.04 -6.25 -6.67
C GLN A 17 -3.65 -5.27 -7.68
N LEU A 18 -3.01 -4.12 -7.86
CA LEU A 18 -3.47 -3.04 -8.73
C LEU A 18 -2.39 -2.62 -9.70
N THR A 19 -2.75 -2.46 -10.97
CA THR A 19 -1.87 -1.92 -12.02
C THR A 19 -2.49 -0.63 -12.56
N LEU A 20 -1.73 0.47 -12.50
CA LEU A 20 -2.16 1.78 -12.99
C LEU A 20 -1.23 2.26 -14.10
N ARG A 21 -1.79 2.96 -15.10
CA ARG A 21 -1.04 3.65 -16.15
C ARG A 21 -0.80 5.13 -15.86
N GLU A 22 -1.56 5.72 -14.93
CA GLU A 22 -1.38 7.08 -14.44
C GLU A 22 -0.90 7.11 -12.98
N GLY A 23 -0.39 8.27 -12.55
CA GLY A 23 0.25 8.46 -11.25
C GLY A 23 -0.19 9.74 -10.54
N ARG A 24 -1.51 10.00 -10.44
CA ARG A 24 -2.02 11.21 -9.76
C ARG A 24 -1.67 11.19 -8.27
N ASN A 25 -1.60 12.37 -7.65
CA ASN A 25 -1.31 12.48 -6.21
C ASN A 25 -2.26 11.59 -5.39
N ARG A 26 -1.66 10.67 -4.62
CA ARG A 26 -2.34 9.71 -3.72
C ARG A 26 -3.46 8.91 -4.40
N GLN A 27 -3.34 8.65 -5.71
CA GLN A 27 -4.41 8.06 -6.52
C GLN A 27 -4.99 6.78 -5.94
N VAL A 28 -4.16 5.76 -5.67
CA VAL A 28 -4.61 4.49 -5.08
C VAL A 28 -5.36 4.72 -3.77
N ARG A 29 -4.81 5.55 -2.87
CA ARG A 29 -5.44 5.84 -1.57
C ARG A 29 -6.80 6.54 -1.72
N ARG A 30 -6.93 7.45 -2.70
CA ARG A 30 -8.20 8.11 -3.00
C ARG A 30 -9.21 7.15 -3.61
N MET A 31 -8.79 6.28 -4.53
CA MET A 31 -9.65 5.27 -5.17
C MET A 31 -10.23 4.30 -4.14
N THR A 32 -9.42 3.71 -3.27
CA THR A 32 -9.94 2.72 -2.31
C THR A 32 -10.79 3.38 -1.21
N ALA A 33 -10.45 4.60 -0.78
CA ALA A 33 -11.27 5.34 0.17
C ALA A 33 -12.66 5.72 -0.42
N ALA A 34 -12.71 6.04 -1.72
CA ALA A 34 -13.97 6.37 -2.40
C ALA A 34 -14.98 5.20 -2.40
N VAL A 35 -14.51 3.95 -2.29
CA VAL A 35 -15.36 2.75 -2.19
C VAL A 35 -15.50 2.21 -0.76
N GLY A 36 -15.13 3.01 0.26
CA GLY A 36 -15.28 2.63 1.67
C GLY A 36 -14.21 1.66 2.20
N LEU A 37 -13.14 1.42 1.45
CA LEU A 37 -12.06 0.48 1.80
C LEU A 37 -10.71 1.22 1.92
N PRO A 38 -10.47 2.00 2.99
CA PRO A 38 -9.27 2.83 3.09
C PRO A 38 -7.97 2.02 3.09
N THR A 39 -6.98 2.46 2.29
CA THR A 39 -5.69 1.76 2.17
C THR A 39 -4.89 1.81 3.48
N LEU A 40 -4.67 0.66 4.12
CA LEU A 40 -3.84 0.51 5.32
C LEU A 40 -2.34 0.47 4.98
N ARG A 41 -1.96 -0.30 3.96
CA ARG A 41 -0.58 -0.44 3.47
C ARG A 41 -0.58 -0.36 1.95
N LEU A 42 0.39 0.38 1.40
CA LEU A 42 0.60 0.49 -0.04
C LEU A 42 2.05 0.16 -0.35
N VAL A 43 2.27 -0.92 -1.11
CA VAL A 43 3.59 -1.34 -1.58
C VAL A 43 3.56 -1.33 -3.09
N ARG A 44 4.50 -0.63 -3.71
CA ARG A 44 4.67 -0.64 -5.17
C ARG A 44 5.68 -1.72 -5.52
N VAL A 45 5.20 -2.80 -6.14
CA VAL A 45 6.01 -3.98 -6.44
C VAL A 45 6.63 -3.95 -7.84
N ALA A 46 6.15 -3.09 -8.74
CA ALA A 46 6.69 -2.95 -10.10
C ALA A 46 6.51 -1.52 -10.64
N ILE A 47 7.40 -1.13 -11.56
CA ILE A 47 7.35 0.12 -12.34
C ILE A 47 7.91 -0.16 -13.74
N GLY A 48 7.07 -0.02 -14.77
CA GLY A 48 7.50 -0.33 -16.14
C GLY A 48 7.97 -1.79 -16.25
N ALA A 49 9.20 -2.00 -16.72
CA ALA A 49 9.82 -3.32 -16.84
C ALA A 49 10.47 -3.82 -15.52
N TRP A 50 10.49 -3.01 -14.47
CA TRP A 50 11.20 -3.30 -13.22
C TRP A 50 10.28 -3.89 -12.16
N GLU A 51 10.75 -4.93 -11.47
CA GLU A 51 10.06 -5.62 -10.38
C GLU A 51 10.90 -5.62 -9.10
N LEU A 52 10.22 -5.56 -7.94
CA LEU A 52 10.84 -5.61 -6.63
C LEU A 52 11.43 -6.98 -6.30
N ARG A 53 10.75 -8.06 -6.69
CA ARG A 53 11.12 -9.47 -6.41
C ARG A 53 11.53 -9.64 -4.94
N ASP A 54 12.73 -10.18 -4.70
CA ASP A 54 13.24 -10.51 -3.37
C ASP A 54 14.08 -9.38 -2.76
N LEU A 55 14.01 -8.15 -3.29
CA LEU A 55 14.77 -7.02 -2.76
C LEU A 55 14.24 -6.64 -1.37
N PRO A 56 15.06 -6.72 -0.30
CA PRO A 56 14.60 -6.41 1.04
C PRO A 56 14.25 -4.91 1.21
N PRO A 57 13.33 -4.57 2.13
CA PRO A 57 13.06 -3.17 2.47
C PRO A 57 14.33 -2.44 2.89
N GLY A 58 14.60 -1.28 2.27
CA GLY A 58 15.79 -0.47 2.53
C GLY A 58 17.04 -0.87 1.74
N SER A 59 16.99 -1.96 0.97
CA SER A 59 18.08 -2.38 0.09
C SER A 59 17.94 -1.80 -1.32
N TRP A 60 19.03 -1.84 -2.08
CA TRP A 60 19.09 -1.46 -3.50
C TRP A 60 19.97 -2.46 -4.28
N ARG A 61 19.83 -2.49 -5.61
CA ARG A 61 20.68 -3.26 -6.52
C ARG A 61 21.02 -2.44 -7.77
N PRO A 62 22.20 -2.60 -8.37
CA PRO A 62 22.49 -2.05 -9.69
C PRO A 62 21.55 -2.67 -10.75
N LEU A 63 21.34 -1.93 -11.84
CA LEU A 63 20.52 -2.35 -12.97
C LEU A 63 21.29 -3.24 -13.93
#